data_AF-A0A258BLP8-F1
#
_entry.id   AF-A0A258BLP8-F1
#
_cell.length_a   1.000
_cell.length_b   1.000
_cell.length_c   1.000
_cell.angle_alpha   90.00
_cell.angle_beta   90.00
_cell.angle_gamma   90.00
#
_symmetry.space_group_name_H-M   'P 1'
#
loop_
_entity.id
_entity.type
_entity.pdbx_description
1 polymer ?
#
loop_
_entity_poly.entity_id
_entity_poly.type
_entity_poly.pdbx_seq_one_letter_code
_entity_poly.pdbx_strand_id
1 'polypeptide(L)'
;MNQFSAGRAPVSGPLQHRIAGAPFVVTVFLSAALVFLVQPMFARMATPLLGGSPNVWNVSLVCFQAALLAGYAYAHLLTHLVKSLSRQVMLHGALLVVAALVLPFELTGLFGDPDPARPALWLIGVFAVSIAPPFAIISATAPLIQAWYARTGR
;
A
#
# COMPACT_ATOMS: atom_id res chain seq x y z
N MET A 1 -23.75 38.16 41.70
CA MET A 1 -23.76 38.75 40.35
C MET A 1 -22.35 38.62 39.78
N ASN A 2 -22.08 37.61 38.94
CA ASN A 2 -20.98 37.64 37.97
C ASN A 2 -21.31 36.60 36.89
N GLN A 3 -21.71 37.16 35.76
CA GLN A 3 -22.26 36.47 34.61
C GLN A 3 -21.16 36.21 33.57
N PHE A 4 -21.26 35.07 32.89
CA PHE A 4 -20.75 34.77 31.54
C PHE A 4 -19.32 35.21 31.18
N SER A 5 -18.36 34.29 31.32
CA SER A 5 -17.25 34.19 30.38
C SER A 5 -17.45 32.95 29.51
N ALA A 6 -18.38 33.06 28.56
CA ALA A 6 -18.51 32.09 27.48
C ALA A 6 -17.34 32.32 26.51
N GLY A 7 -16.25 31.60 26.72
CA GLY A 7 -15.17 31.51 25.72
C GLY A 7 -15.75 30.94 24.43
N ARG A 8 -15.98 31.80 23.44
CA ARG A 8 -16.28 31.35 22.07
C ARG A 8 -15.06 30.57 21.60
N ALA A 9 -15.19 29.25 21.49
CA ALA A 9 -14.24 28.45 20.74
C ALA A 9 -14.08 29.06 19.34
N PRO A 10 -12.84 29.19 18.82
CA PRO A 10 -12.65 29.70 17.47
C PRO A 10 -13.40 28.78 16.50
N VAL A 11 -14.39 29.33 15.79
CA VAL A 11 -15.06 28.64 14.70
C VAL A 11 -14.01 28.46 13.61
N SER A 12 -13.41 27.27 13.53
CA SER A 12 -12.45 26.94 12.49
C SER A 12 -13.13 27.08 11.13
N GLY A 13 -12.60 27.95 10.27
CA GLY A 13 -13.20 28.22 8.96
C GLY A 13 -13.13 27.00 8.03
N PRO A 14 -14.01 26.91 7.00
CA PRO A 14 -13.99 25.82 6.02
C PRO A 14 -12.64 25.68 5.29
N LEU A 15 -11.84 26.75 5.21
CA LEU A 15 -10.50 26.72 4.62
C LEU A 15 -9.48 25.93 5.47
N GLN A 16 -9.54 26.05 6.80
CA GLN A 16 -8.64 25.32 7.71
C GLN A 16 -8.91 23.81 7.66
N HIS A 17 -10.18 23.42 7.49
CA HIS A 17 -10.58 22.03 7.32
C HIS A 17 -10.04 21.42 6.02
N ARG A 18 -10.04 22.20 4.92
CA ARG A 18 -9.47 21.76 3.63
C ARG A 18 -7.96 21.54 3.72
N ILE A 19 -7.24 22.44 4.40
CA ILE A 19 -5.78 22.34 4.56
C ILE A 19 -5.41 21.13 5.44
N ALA A 20 -6.19 20.85 6.49
CA ALA A 20 -5.95 19.72 7.38
C ALA A 20 -6.15 18.33 6.72
N GLY A 21 -6.98 18.25 5.66
CA GLY A 21 -7.20 17.03 4.88
C GLY A 21 -6.18 16.79 3.76
N ALA A 22 -5.48 17.84 3.32
CA ALA A 22 -4.48 17.77 2.25
C ALA A 22 -3.43 16.65 2.43
N PRO A 23 -2.79 16.44 3.61
CA PRO A 23 -1.79 15.38 3.76
C PRO A 23 -2.38 13.97 3.57
N PHE A 24 -3.63 13.74 3.97
CA PHE A 24 -4.31 12.46 3.76
C PHE A 24 -4.51 12.19 2.27
N VAL A 25 -5.02 13.19 1.53
CA VAL A 25 -5.25 13.09 0.08
C VAL A 25 -3.94 12.84 -0.66
N VAL A 26 -2.89 13.61 -0.35
CA VAL A 26 -1.56 13.44 -0.97
C VAL A 26 -1.01 12.04 -0.70
N THR A 27 -1.14 11.54 0.53
CA THR A 27 -0.63 10.21 0.90
C THR A 27 -1.39 9.09 0.20
N VAL A 28 -2.72 9.17 0.14
CA VAL A 28 -3.56 8.19 -0.59
C VAL A 28 -3.24 8.22 -2.08
N PHE A 29 -3.13 9.40 -2.67
CA PHE A 29 -2.79 9.56 -4.08
C PHE A 29 -1.40 8.99 -4.38
N LEU A 30 -0.40 9.31 -3.56
CA LEU A 30 0.95 8.80 -3.72
C LEU A 30 1.00 7.27 -3.59
N SER A 31 0.31 6.70 -2.60
CA SER A 31 0.18 5.25 -2.43
C SER A 31 -0.44 4.60 -3.67
N ALA A 32 -1.55 5.16 -4.19
CA ALA A 32 -2.19 4.65 -5.39
C ALA A 32 -1.25 4.77 -6.62
N ALA A 33 -0.60 5.91 -6.81
CA ALA A 33 0.36 6.11 -7.90
C ALA A 33 1.49 5.08 -7.85
N LEU A 34 2.05 4.81 -6.67
CA LEU A 34 3.08 3.78 -6.49
C LEU A 34 2.56 2.37 -6.82
N VAL A 35 1.38 2.00 -6.33
CA VAL A 35 0.74 0.71 -6.64
C VAL A 35 0.55 0.52 -8.15
N PHE A 36 0.05 1.55 -8.84
CA PHE A 36 -0.12 1.51 -10.29
C PHE A 36 1.20 1.53 -11.05
N LEU A 37 2.26 2.15 -10.53
CA LEU A 37 3.57 2.20 -11.15
C LEU A 37 4.33 0.86 -11.08
N VAL A 38 4.12 0.08 -10.01
CA VAL A 38 4.76 -1.23 -9.85
C VAL A 38 4.33 -2.20 -10.95
N GLN A 39 3.09 -2.14 -11.43
CA GLN A 39 2.58 -3.03 -12.49
C GLN A 39 3.35 -2.91 -13.82
N PRO A 40 3.50 -1.72 -14.46
CA PRO A 40 4.29 -1.58 -15.67
C PRO A 40 5.79 -1.79 -15.42
N MET A 41 6.32 -1.46 -14.24
CA MET A 41 7.70 -1.79 -13.88
C MET A 41 7.93 -3.31 -13.89
N PHE A 42 7.05 -4.07 -13.25
CA PHE A 42 7.12 -5.52 -13.23
C PHE A 42 6.95 -6.11 -14.62
N ALA A 43 6.01 -5.61 -15.42
CA ALA A 43 5.85 -6.05 -16.81
C ALA A 43 7.15 -5.85 -17.61
N ARG A 44 7.84 -4.71 -17.43
CA ARG A 44 9.13 -4.45 -18.06
C ARG A 44 10.22 -5.44 -17.61
N MET A 45 10.25 -5.82 -16.34
CA MET A 45 11.23 -6.79 -15.80
C MET A 45 10.94 -8.23 -16.22
N ALA A 46 9.66 -8.62 -16.27
CA ALA A 46 9.24 -9.99 -16.57
C ALA A 46 9.28 -10.28 -18.08
N THR A 47 9.03 -9.29 -18.95
CA THR A 47 8.96 -9.48 -20.41
C THR A 47 10.23 -10.09 -21.02
N PRO A 48 11.46 -9.63 -20.69
CA PRO A 48 12.68 -10.27 -21.18
C PRO A 48 12.87 -11.73 -20.75
N LEU A 49 12.26 -12.14 -19.63
CA LEU A 49 12.43 -13.47 -19.04
C LEU A 49 11.39 -14.48 -19.54
N LEU A 50 10.13 -14.05 -19.66
CA LEU A 50 8.99 -14.93 -19.95
C LEU A 50 8.32 -14.64 -21.30
N GLY A 51 8.73 -13.56 -21.98
CA GLY A 51 8.05 -13.01 -23.14
C GLY A 51 6.75 -12.26 -22.81
N GLY A 52 6.10 -11.73 -23.83
CA GLY A 52 4.85 -10.95 -23.72
C GLY A 52 3.57 -11.79 -23.87
N SER A 53 3.56 -13.05 -23.42
CA SER A 53 2.39 -13.92 -23.66
C SER A 53 1.16 -13.46 -22.85
N PRO A 54 -0.08 -13.61 -23.39
CA PRO A 54 -1.30 -13.26 -22.66
C PRO A 54 -1.46 -14.01 -21.33
N ASN A 55 -0.94 -15.23 -21.23
CA ASN A 55 -1.01 -16.02 -20.01
C ASN A 55 -0.16 -15.42 -18.87
N VAL A 56 1.07 -14.99 -19.18
CA VAL A 56 1.98 -14.33 -18.21
C VAL A 56 1.33 -13.06 -17.66
N TRP A 57 0.67 -12.28 -18.54
CA TRP A 57 -0.07 -11.10 -18.14
C TRP A 57 -1.22 -11.42 -17.18
N ASN A 58 -2.06 -12.41 -17.51
CA ASN A 58 -3.20 -12.80 -16.67
C ASN A 58 -2.76 -13.30 -15.29
N VAL A 59 -1.72 -14.14 -15.22
CA VAL A 59 -1.18 -14.64 -13.94
C VAL A 59 -0.62 -13.48 -13.11
N SER A 60 0.10 -12.55 -13.74
CA SER A 60 0.62 -11.35 -13.07
C SER A 60 -0.51 -10.52 -12.47
N LEU A 61 -1.59 -10.28 -13.23
CA LEU A 61 -2.75 -9.54 -12.73
C LEU A 61 -3.38 -10.22 -11.51
N VAL A 62 -3.59 -11.54 -11.54
CA VAL A 62 -4.13 -12.28 -10.39
C VAL A 62 -3.21 -12.15 -9.17
N CYS A 63 -1.90 -12.24 -9.36
CA CYS A 63 -0.92 -12.05 -8.28
C CYS A 63 -0.99 -10.64 -7.67
N PHE A 64 -1.10 -9.60 -8.51
CA PHE A 64 -1.30 -8.22 -8.03
C PHE A 64 -2.59 -8.06 -7.25
N GLN A 65 -3.70 -8.62 -7.74
CA GLN A 65 -4.97 -8.55 -7.01
C GLN A 65 -4.90 -9.30 -5.68
N ALA A 66 -4.25 -10.45 -5.64
CA ALA A 66 -4.03 -11.20 -4.39
C ALA A 66 -3.17 -10.41 -3.39
N ALA A 67 -2.09 -9.78 -3.84
CA ALA A 67 -1.24 -8.95 -2.98
C ALA A 67 -1.96 -7.66 -2.51
N LEU A 68 -2.80 -7.06 -3.36
CA LEU A 68 -3.64 -5.92 -2.98
C LEU A 68 -4.62 -6.33 -1.87
N LEU A 69 -5.29 -7.46 -2.05
CA LEU A 69 -6.22 -8.01 -1.07
C LEU A 69 -5.50 -8.33 0.26
N ALA A 70 -4.29 -8.90 0.20
CA ALA A 70 -3.48 -9.15 1.38
C ALA A 70 -3.12 -7.87 2.14
N GLY A 71 -2.76 -6.80 1.43
CA GLY A 71 -2.53 -5.47 2.03
C GLY A 71 -3.78 -4.91 2.71
N TYR A 72 -4.95 -5.08 2.09
CA TYR A 72 -6.22 -4.63 2.66
C TYR A 72 -6.61 -5.46 3.89
N ALA A 73 -6.40 -6.78 3.84
CA ALA A 73 -6.60 -7.65 4.99
C ALA A 73 -5.68 -7.25 6.15
N TYR A 74 -4.40 -6.96 5.88
CA TYR A 74 -3.49 -6.42 6.88
C TYR A 74 -3.98 -5.10 7.46
N ALA A 75 -4.40 -4.12 6.64
CA ALA A 75 -4.92 -2.84 7.11
C ALA A 75 -6.17 -3.02 8.00
N HIS A 76 -7.07 -3.91 7.59
CA HIS A 76 -8.27 -4.25 8.34
C HIS A 76 -7.92 -4.90 9.69
N LEU A 77 -7.05 -5.90 9.71
CA LEU A 77 -6.62 -6.57 10.93
C LEU A 77 -5.87 -5.62 11.87
N LEU A 78 -4.98 -4.77 11.34
CA LEU A 78 -4.25 -3.80 12.15
C LEU A 78 -5.21 -2.82 12.84
N THR A 79 -6.16 -2.27 12.09
CA THR A 79 -7.14 -1.31 12.62
C THR A 79 -8.16 -1.95 13.57
N HIS A 80 -8.44 -3.24 13.40
CA HIS A 80 -9.34 -4.01 14.24
C HIS A 80 -8.68 -4.46 15.56
N LEU A 81 -7.48 -5.04 15.48
CA LEU A 81 -6.77 -5.65 16.61
C LEU A 81 -6.00 -4.64 17.45
N VAL A 82 -5.36 -3.63 16.84
CA VAL A 82 -4.54 -2.65 17.55
C VAL A 82 -5.38 -1.40 17.79
N LYS A 83 -5.74 -1.11 19.05
CA LYS A 83 -6.58 0.07 19.36
C LYS A 83 -5.81 1.39 19.39
N SER A 84 -4.52 1.36 19.74
CA SER A 84 -3.68 2.56 19.82
C SER A 84 -3.24 3.02 18.43
N LEU A 85 -3.62 4.25 18.06
CA LEU A 85 -3.24 4.86 16.77
C LEU A 85 -1.72 4.97 16.61
N SER A 86 -1.01 5.40 17.64
CA SER A 86 0.46 5.54 17.60
C SER A 86 1.15 4.21 17.28
N ARG A 87 0.63 3.08 17.80
CA ARG A 87 1.17 1.75 17.46
C ARG A 87 0.87 1.36 16.02
N GLN A 88 -0.31 1.66 15.49
CA GLN A 88 -0.63 1.40 14.08
C GLN A 88 0.31 2.18 13.15
N VAL A 89 0.52 3.46 13.43
CA VAL A 89 1.44 4.33 12.66
C VAL A 89 2.87 3.81 12.75
N MET A 90 3.34 3.43 13.94
CA MET A 90 4.69 2.89 14.12
C MET A 90 4.89 1.57 13.37
N LEU A 91 3.93 0.63 13.47
CA LEU A 91 4.01 -0.68 12.80
C LEU A 91 4.00 -0.52 11.28
N HIS A 92 3.04 0.24 10.74
CA HIS A 92 2.95 0.46 9.30
C HIS A 92 4.14 1.28 8.78
N GLY A 93 4.56 2.30 9.52
CA GLY A 93 5.74 3.11 9.20
C GLY A 93 7.01 2.27 9.15
N ALA A 94 7.22 1.35 10.11
CA ALA A 94 8.34 0.42 10.09
C ALA A 94 8.30 -0.51 8.86
N LEU A 95 7.12 -1.04 8.51
CA LEU A 95 6.96 -1.85 7.30
C LEU A 95 7.24 -1.04 6.02
N LEU A 96 6.81 0.22 5.95
CA LEU A 96 7.12 1.11 4.82
C LEU A 96 8.62 1.38 4.70
N VAL A 97 9.33 1.57 5.82
CA VAL A 97 10.79 1.70 5.83
C VAL A 97 11.44 0.41 5.31
N VAL A 98 11.01 -0.76 5.80
CA VAL A 98 11.51 -2.05 5.31
C VAL A 98 11.24 -2.21 3.81
N ALA A 99 10.05 -1.87 3.33
CA ALA A 99 9.72 -1.92 1.91
C ALA A 99 10.58 -0.96 1.07
N ALA A 100 10.90 0.22 1.60
CA ALA A 100 11.76 1.19 0.94
C ALA A 100 13.23 0.71 0.86
N LEU A 101 13.70 -0.06 1.83
CA LEU A 101 15.05 -0.65 1.82
C LEU A 101 15.23 -1.76 0.77
N VAL A 102 14.12 -2.31 0.25
CA VAL A 102 14.13 -3.31 -0.84
C VAL A 102 14.26 -2.65 -2.23
N LEU A 103 14.31 -1.31 -2.31
CA LEU A 103 14.61 -0.60 -3.55
C LEU A 103 16.13 -0.56 -3.79
N PRO A 104 16.62 -0.87 -5.01
CA PRO A 104 15.89 -1.17 -6.25
C PRO A 104 15.29 -2.58 -6.30
N PHE A 105 14.10 -2.72 -6.89
CA PHE A 105 13.45 -4.02 -7.06
C PHE A 105 14.30 -4.95 -7.92
N GLU A 106 14.63 -6.12 -7.38
CA GLU A 106 15.25 -7.22 -8.11
C GLU A 106 14.34 -8.45 -8.06
N LEU A 107 14.23 -9.17 -9.18
CA LEU A 107 13.56 -10.46 -9.18
C LEU A 107 14.48 -11.48 -8.53
N THR A 108 13.98 -12.18 -7.52
CA THR A 108 14.78 -13.16 -6.79
C THR A 108 15.28 -14.27 -7.72
N GLY A 109 16.57 -14.62 -7.58
CA GLY A 109 17.16 -15.80 -8.20
C GLY A 109 16.89 -17.11 -7.43
N LEU A 110 16.13 -17.08 -6.33
CA LEU A 110 15.86 -18.25 -5.47
C LEU A 110 15.23 -19.43 -6.23
N PHE A 111 14.49 -19.14 -7.30
CA PHE A 111 13.80 -20.16 -8.11
C PHE A 111 14.58 -20.53 -9.39
N GLY A 112 15.80 -20.04 -9.57
CA GLY A 112 16.59 -20.22 -10.79
C GLY A 112 15.98 -19.54 -12.01
N ASP A 113 16.42 -19.95 -13.19
CA ASP A 113 15.90 -19.47 -14.47
C ASP A 113 14.43 -19.89 -14.68
N PRO A 114 13.65 -19.14 -15.49
CA PRO A 114 12.28 -19.49 -15.81
C PRO A 114 12.11 -20.93 -16.32
N ASP A 115 11.25 -21.71 -15.67
CA ASP A 115 10.89 -23.06 -16.13
C ASP A 115 10.02 -22.99 -17.39
N PRO A 116 10.50 -23.44 -18.57
CA PRO A 116 9.73 -23.40 -19.81
C PRO A 116 8.49 -24.28 -19.78
N ALA A 117 8.48 -25.33 -18.96
CA ALA A 117 7.34 -26.24 -18.84
C ALA A 117 6.24 -25.66 -17.94
N ARG A 118 6.57 -24.79 -16.99
CA ARG A 118 5.64 -24.25 -15.98
C ARG A 118 5.88 -22.76 -15.67
N PRO A 119 5.83 -21.87 -16.68
CA PRO A 119 6.18 -20.45 -16.51
C PRO A 119 5.29 -19.72 -15.51
N ALA A 120 4.02 -20.11 -15.39
CA ALA A 120 3.08 -19.51 -14.44
C ALA A 120 3.45 -19.78 -12.97
N LEU A 121 3.88 -21.01 -12.64
CA LEU A 121 4.25 -21.37 -11.27
C LEU A 121 5.55 -20.68 -10.85
N TRP A 122 6.53 -20.63 -11.76
CA TRP A 122 7.76 -19.88 -11.54
C TRP A 122 7.47 -18.39 -11.28
N LEU A 123 6.62 -17.79 -12.12
CA LEU A 123 6.20 -16.40 -11.99
C LEU A 123 5.51 -16.10 -10.66
N ILE A 124 4.59 -16.97 -10.21
CA ILE A 124 3.92 -16.85 -8.92
C ILE A 124 4.94 -16.86 -7.79
N GLY A 125 5.91 -17.78 -7.81
CA GLY A 125 6.95 -17.89 -6.78
C GLY A 125 7.82 -16.63 -6.71
N VAL A 126 8.36 -16.19 -7.85
CA VAL A 126 9.20 -14.98 -7.94
C VAL A 126 8.43 -13.73 -7.50
N PHE A 127 7.17 -13.59 -7.94
CA PHE A 127 6.31 -12.49 -7.55
C PHE A 127 6.05 -12.49 -6.04
N ALA A 128 5.68 -13.65 -5.48
CA ALA A 128 5.32 -13.79 -4.08
C ALA A 128 6.45 -13.41 -3.12
N VAL A 129 7.70 -13.61 -3.51
CA VAL A 129 8.87 -13.27 -2.70
C VAL A 129 9.35 -11.84 -2.98
N SER A 130 9.42 -11.45 -4.25
CA SER A 130 10.12 -10.21 -4.64
C SER A 130 9.20 -8.98 -4.66
N ILE A 131 7.94 -9.16 -5.09
CA ILE A 131 7.04 -8.04 -5.41
C ILE A 131 5.89 -7.97 -4.41
N ALA A 132 5.28 -9.11 -4.07
CA ALA A 132 4.08 -9.14 -3.23
C ALA A 132 4.27 -8.47 -1.86
N PRO A 133 5.39 -8.68 -1.12
CA PRO A 133 5.54 -8.08 0.20
C PRO A 133 5.57 -6.54 0.19
N PRO A 134 6.47 -5.86 -0.56
CA PRO A 134 6.47 -4.40 -0.62
C PRO A 134 5.19 -3.85 -1.26
N PHE A 135 4.63 -4.53 -2.27
CA PHE A 135 3.37 -4.11 -2.89
C PHE A 135 2.19 -4.15 -1.89
N ALA A 136 2.05 -5.22 -1.10
CA ALA A 136 1.01 -5.36 -0.10
C ALA A 136 1.13 -4.31 1.02
N ILE A 137 2.37 -3.97 1.42
CA ILE A 137 2.61 -2.89 2.38
C ILE A 137 2.18 -1.54 1.80
N ILE A 138 2.56 -1.21 0.57
CA ILE A 138 2.18 0.07 -0.05
C ILE A 138 0.66 0.14 -0.24
N SER A 139 0.01 -0.95 -0.69
CA SER A 139 -1.44 -0.99 -0.94
C SER A 139 -2.26 -0.84 0.34
N ALA A 140 -1.75 -1.27 1.49
CA ALA A 140 -2.38 -1.07 2.79
C ALA A 140 -2.45 0.41 3.22
N THR A 141 -1.65 1.29 2.63
CA THR A 141 -1.54 2.69 3.05
C THR A 141 -2.85 3.45 2.83
N ALA A 142 -3.48 3.31 1.65
CA ALA A 142 -4.74 4.00 1.37
C ALA A 142 -5.87 3.66 2.37
N PRO A 143 -6.22 2.38 2.62
CA PRO A 143 -7.26 2.05 3.59
C PRO A 143 -6.89 2.41 5.03
N LEU A 144 -5.61 2.33 5.43
CA LEU A 144 -5.18 2.79 6.76
C LEU A 144 -5.38 4.29 6.94
N ILE A 145 -4.91 5.08 5.98
CA ILE A 145 -5.03 6.54 6.01
C ILE A 145 -6.52 6.95 6.00
N GLN A 146 -7.35 6.28 5.20
CA GLN A 146 -8.80 6.49 5.20
C GLN A 146 -9.45 6.14 6.54
N ALA A 147 -9.08 5.00 7.15
CA ALA A 147 -9.60 4.58 8.45
C ALA A 147 -9.16 5.53 9.58
N TRP A 148 -7.92 6.02 9.56
CA TRP A 148 -7.42 7.01 10.51
C TRP A 148 -8.11 8.36 10.34
N TYR A 149 -8.33 8.80 9.10
CA TYR A 149 -9.07 10.01 8.80
C TYR A 149 -10.50 9.95 9.33
N ALA A 150 -11.22 8.84 9.10
CA ALA A 150 -12.57 8.64 9.63
C ALA A 150 -12.64 8.70 11.17
N ARG A 151 -11.59 8.24 11.86
CA ARG A 151 -11.48 8.30 13.33
C ARG A 151 -11.14 9.68 13.86
N THR A 152 -10.55 10.55 13.03
CA THR A 152 -10.27 11.94 13.45
C THR A 152 -11.52 12.81 13.56
N GLY A 153 -12.72 12.28 13.31
CA GLY A 153 -13.99 12.86 13.76
C GLY A 153 -14.19 14.31 13.32
N ARG A 154 -13.91 14.59 12.06
CA ARG A 154 -14.37 15.79 11.36
C ARG A 154 -15.56 15.45 10.50
#